data_AF-A0A928J0K1-F1
#
_entry.id   AF-A0A928J0K1-F1
#
_cell.length_a   1.000
_cell.length_b   1.000
_cell.length_c   1.000
_cell.angle_alpha   90.00
_cell.angle_beta   90.00
_cell.angle_gamma   90.00
#
_symmetry.space_group_name_H-M   'P 1'
#
loop_
_entity.id
_entity.type
_entity.pdbx_description
1 polymer ?
#
loop_
_entity_poly.entity_id
_entity_poly.type
_entity_poly.pdbx_seq_one_letter_code
_entity_poly.pdbx_strand_id
1 'polypeptide(L)'
;MLIIKPIQDKEYQKEVCELCGFEFKPLSFAYSEKEDDKLIASCQFDILGKRAVISDFGMVRGVHEDIEALIILGRAVLNFMELSGAEDAVFESKSKIADKYAKMLGFKEENKEYKIVLKGLFDSKCKHECK
;
A
#
# COMPACT_ATOMS: atom_id res chain seq x y z
N MET A 1 2.30 -8.00 -18.28
CA MET A 1 1.97 -8.89 -17.13
C MET A 1 2.26 -8.16 -15.84
N LEU A 2 1.24 -8.02 -15.00
CA LEU A 2 1.34 -7.36 -13.70
C LEU A 2 1.83 -8.34 -12.62
N ILE A 3 2.80 -7.93 -11.81
CA ILE A 3 3.40 -8.73 -10.75
C ILE A 3 3.52 -7.88 -9.49
N ILE A 4 2.90 -8.33 -8.38
CA ILE A 4 3.02 -7.70 -7.07
C ILE A 4 3.71 -8.68 -6.12
N LYS A 5 4.82 -8.27 -5.51
CA LYS A 5 5.63 -9.13 -4.64
C LYS A 5 6.24 -8.36 -3.46
N PRO A 6 6.46 -9.03 -2.32
CA PRO A 6 7.28 -8.50 -1.26
C PRO A 6 8.71 -8.28 -1.75
N ILE A 7 9.33 -7.18 -1.30
CA ILE A 7 10.75 -6.92 -1.48
C ILE A 7 11.50 -7.53 -0.28
N GLN A 8 12.38 -8.50 -0.56
CA GLN A 8 13.17 -9.19 0.46
C GLN A 8 14.58 -8.61 0.61
N ASP A 9 15.15 -8.11 -0.49
CA ASP A 9 16.46 -7.49 -0.53
C ASP A 9 16.37 -6.01 -0.11
N LYS A 10 17.15 -5.61 0.90
CA LYS A 10 17.11 -4.25 1.47
C LYS A 10 17.87 -3.22 0.63
N GLU A 11 18.88 -3.63 -0.12
CA GLU A 11 19.52 -2.74 -1.10
C GLU A 11 18.54 -2.48 -2.26
N TYR A 12 17.83 -3.52 -2.71
CA TYR A 12 16.78 -3.32 -3.72
C TYR A 12 15.62 -2.46 -3.19
N GLN A 13 15.20 -2.64 -1.93
CA GLN A 13 14.20 -1.77 -1.31
C GLN A 13 14.64 -0.31 -1.31
N LYS A 14 15.91 -0.04 -1.00
CA LYS A 14 16.48 1.30 -1.00
C LYS A 14 16.44 1.93 -2.39
N GLU A 15 16.84 1.20 -3.43
CA GLU A 15 16.75 1.65 -4.83
C GLU A 15 15.30 1.97 -5.23
N VAL A 16 14.36 1.09 -4.90
CA VAL A 16 12.92 1.29 -5.16
C VAL A 16 12.40 2.53 -4.45
N CYS A 17 12.79 2.75 -3.19
CA CYS A 17 12.40 3.94 -2.43
C CYS A 17 12.90 5.21 -3.11
N GLU A 18 14.15 5.23 -3.57
CA GLU A 18 14.71 6.37 -4.30
C GLU A 18 13.93 6.66 -5.61
N LEU A 19 13.63 5.63 -6.39
CA LEU A 19 12.84 5.73 -7.63
C LEU A 19 11.43 6.28 -7.40
N CYS A 20 10.78 5.87 -6.31
CA CYS A 20 9.47 6.39 -5.89
C CYS A 20 9.56 7.74 -5.16
N GLY A 21 10.74 8.14 -4.69
CA GLY A 21 10.93 9.34 -3.89
C GLY A 21 10.54 9.20 -2.42
N PHE A 22 10.56 7.99 -1.88
CA PHE A 22 10.30 7.68 -0.49
C PHE A 22 11.57 7.78 0.34
N GLU A 23 11.41 8.02 1.65
CA GLU A 23 12.48 7.81 2.60
C GLU A 23 12.66 6.31 2.83
N PHE A 24 13.88 5.79 2.66
CA PHE A 24 14.15 4.36 2.87
C PHE A 24 14.07 4.00 4.37
N LYS A 25 13.22 3.02 4.70
CA LYS A 25 13.05 2.51 6.06
C LYS A 25 13.50 1.05 6.15
N PRO A 26 14.71 0.77 6.68
CA PRO A 26 15.32 -0.56 6.57
C PRO A 26 14.53 -1.65 7.32
N LEU A 27 13.86 -1.29 8.40
CA LEU A 27 13.08 -2.23 9.22
C LEU A 27 11.66 -2.45 8.70
N SER A 28 11.12 -1.54 7.88
CA SER A 28 9.77 -1.67 7.34
C SER A 28 9.70 -2.74 6.27
N PHE A 29 8.51 -3.33 6.13
CA PHE A 29 8.17 -4.17 4.99
C PHE A 29 7.98 -3.30 3.75
N ALA A 30 8.22 -3.88 2.58
CA ALA A 30 7.92 -3.22 1.32
C ALA A 30 7.38 -4.21 0.29
N TYR A 31 6.44 -3.75 -0.52
CA TYR A 31 5.92 -4.46 -1.69
C TYR A 31 6.20 -3.62 -2.93
N SER A 32 6.65 -4.28 -3.99
CA SER A 32 6.79 -3.66 -5.31
C SER A 32 5.76 -4.19 -6.28
N GLU A 33 5.35 -3.33 -7.19
CA GLU A 33 4.55 -3.67 -8.36
C GLU A 33 5.38 -3.48 -9.62
N LYS A 34 5.33 -4.49 -10.50
CA LYS A 34 6.00 -4.49 -11.80
C LYS A 34 5.01 -4.81 -12.92
N GLU A 35 5.16 -4.13 -14.05
CA GLU A 35 4.47 -4.45 -15.29
C GLU A 35 5.50 -4.73 -16.38
N ASP A 36 5.44 -5.92 -17.00
CA ASP A 36 6.41 -6.37 -18.01
C ASP A 36 7.87 -6.18 -17.55
N ASP A 37 8.13 -6.63 -16.32
CA ASP A 37 9.39 -6.52 -15.57
C ASP A 37 9.86 -5.10 -15.23
N LYS A 38 9.11 -4.06 -15.62
CA LYS A 38 9.38 -2.67 -15.24
C LYS A 38 8.74 -2.35 -13.90
N LEU A 39 9.52 -1.77 -12.98
CA LEU A 39 8.99 -1.27 -11.71
C LEU A 39 8.06 -0.08 -11.95
N ILE A 40 6.84 -0.17 -11.44
CA ILE A 40 5.83 0.89 -11.62
C ILE A 40 5.41 1.55 -10.31
N ALA A 41 5.35 0.80 -9.19
CA ALA A 41 4.92 1.33 -7.91
C ALA A 41 5.51 0.55 -6.72
N SER A 42 5.43 1.16 -5.55
CA SER A 42 5.87 0.55 -4.30
C SER A 42 5.09 1.07 -3.09
N CYS A 43 5.11 0.29 -2.02
CA CYS A 43 4.51 0.60 -0.73
C CYS A 43 5.47 0.19 0.39
N GLN A 44 5.69 1.07 1.37
CA GLN A 44 6.35 0.73 2.64
C GLN A 44 5.35 0.75 3.79
N PHE A 45 5.44 -0.25 4.65
CA PHE A 45 4.51 -0.42 5.76
C PHE A 45 5.08 -1.21 6.93
N ASP A 46 4.44 -1.08 8.08
CA ASP A 46 4.78 -1.76 9.32
C ASP A 46 3.55 -2.46 9.91
N ILE A 47 3.77 -3.57 10.62
CA ILE A 47 2.74 -4.29 11.37
C ILE A 47 3.14 -4.27 12.85
N LEU A 48 2.39 -3.51 13.65
CA LEU A 48 2.66 -3.22 15.05
C LEU A 48 1.62 -3.92 15.93
N GLY A 49 1.71 -5.24 16.00
CA GLY A 49 0.70 -6.07 16.67
C GLY A 49 -0.60 -6.07 15.86
N LYS A 50 -1.69 -5.56 16.46
CA LYS A 50 -3.01 -5.53 15.82
C LYS A 50 -3.22 -4.34 14.87
N ARG A 51 -2.32 -3.36 14.86
CA ARG A 51 -2.40 -2.18 14.00
C ARG A 51 -1.30 -2.21 12.96
N ALA A 52 -1.65 -1.94 11.70
CA ALA A 52 -0.69 -1.73 10.63
C ALA A 52 -0.61 -0.25 10.22
N VAL A 53 0.50 0.14 9.62
CA VAL A 53 0.77 1.52 9.19
C VAL A 53 1.34 1.50 7.78
N ILE A 54 0.65 2.11 6.82
CA ILE A 54 1.22 2.43 5.50
C ILE A 54 1.93 3.76 5.62
N SER A 55 3.25 3.75 5.47
CA SER A 55 4.06 4.95 5.62
C SER A 55 4.35 5.64 4.29
N ASP A 56 4.48 4.87 3.22
CA ASP A 56 4.77 5.38 1.88
C ASP A 56 4.04 4.53 0.85
N PHE A 57 3.47 5.18 -0.16
CA PHE A 57 2.67 4.52 -1.19
C PHE A 57 2.62 5.39 -2.45
N GLY A 58 2.92 4.80 -3.60
CA GLY A 58 2.88 5.54 -4.87
C GLY A 58 3.75 4.94 -5.97
N MET A 59 3.72 5.61 -7.12
CA MET A 59 4.42 5.19 -8.33
C MET A 59 5.87 5.63 -8.37
N VAL A 60 6.66 4.96 -9.21
CA VAL A 60 7.97 5.42 -9.64
C VAL A 60 7.82 6.78 -10.34
N ARG A 61 8.73 7.71 -10.04
CA ARG A 61 8.73 9.05 -10.64
C ARG A 61 8.89 8.97 -12.16
N GLY A 62 8.05 9.70 -12.89
CA GLY A 62 8.10 9.77 -14.35
C GLY A 62 7.36 8.62 -15.07
N VAL A 63 6.81 7.65 -14.33
CA VAL A 63 5.85 6.68 -14.89
C VAL A 63 4.47 7.34 -14.97
N HIS A 64 3.71 7.04 -16.04
CA HIS A 64 2.34 7.53 -16.20
C HIS A 64 1.46 7.02 -15.05
N GLU A 65 0.55 7.85 -14.54
CA GLU A 65 -0.35 7.44 -13.45
C GLU A 65 -1.24 6.27 -13.93
N ASP A 66 -1.10 5.11 -13.29
CA ASP A 66 -2.00 3.98 -13.42
C ASP A 66 -2.69 3.73 -12.07
N ILE A 67 -3.93 4.18 -12.01
CA ILE A 67 -4.74 4.14 -10.80
C ILE A 67 -5.15 2.70 -10.47
N GLU A 68 -5.40 1.87 -11.48
CA GLU A 68 -5.86 0.50 -11.28
C GLU A 68 -4.74 -0.35 -10.69
N ALA A 69 -3.52 -0.23 -11.24
CA ALA A 69 -2.32 -0.87 -10.72
C ALA A 69 -2.11 -0.55 -9.22
N LEU A 70 -2.13 0.75 -8.88
CA LEU A 70 -2.00 1.17 -7.47
C LEU A 70 -3.08 0.57 -6.56
N ILE A 71 -4.35 0.52 -7.00
CA ILE A 71 -5.39 -0.11 -6.19
C ILE A 71 -5.06 -1.58 -5.93
N ILE A 72 -4.59 -2.31 -6.95
CA ILE A 72 -4.25 -3.73 -6.80
C ILE A 72 -3.06 -3.89 -5.83
N LEU A 73 -2.01 -3.07 -5.95
CA LEU A 73 -0.90 -3.04 -4.99
C LEU A 73 -1.37 -2.78 -3.57
N GLY A 74 -2.19 -1.74 -3.36
CA GLY A 74 -2.69 -1.39 -2.04
C GLY A 74 -3.58 -2.49 -1.44
N ARG A 75 -4.45 -3.11 -2.24
CA ARG A 75 -5.27 -4.25 -1.80
C ARG A 75 -4.42 -5.47 -1.45
N ALA A 76 -3.35 -5.74 -2.21
CA ALA A 76 -2.41 -6.83 -1.88
C ALA A 76 -1.69 -6.58 -0.56
N VAL A 77 -1.29 -5.34 -0.29
CA VAL A 77 -0.66 -4.94 0.99
C VAL A 77 -1.64 -5.08 2.16
N LEU A 78 -2.87 -4.57 2.03
CA LEU A 78 -3.89 -4.69 3.08
C LEU A 78 -4.25 -6.15 3.38
N ASN A 79 -4.34 -7.00 2.35
CA ASN A 79 -4.57 -8.42 2.52
C ASN A 79 -3.42 -9.09 3.28
N PHE A 80 -2.17 -8.74 2.95
CA PHE A 80 -1.01 -9.24 3.69
C PHE A 80 -1.03 -8.79 5.16
N MET A 81 -1.43 -7.56 5.45
CA MET A 81 -1.57 -7.05 6.82
C MET A 81 -2.62 -7.84 7.61
N GLU A 82 -3.81 -8.07 7.03
CA GLU A 82 -4.86 -8.87 7.67
C GLU A 82 -4.38 -10.32 7.93
N LEU A 83 -3.80 -10.96 6.91
CA LEU A 83 -3.25 -12.33 7.04
C LEU A 83 -2.14 -12.42 8.09
N SER A 84 -1.44 -11.32 8.34
CA SER A 84 -0.41 -11.22 9.38
C SER A 84 -0.97 -10.90 10.78
N GLY A 85 -2.29 -10.79 10.91
CA GLY A 85 -2.99 -10.62 12.19
C GLY A 85 -3.33 -9.17 12.55
N ALA A 86 -3.13 -8.20 11.65
CA ALA A 86 -3.59 -6.84 11.88
C ALA A 86 -5.13 -6.76 11.78
N GLU A 87 -5.76 -6.09 12.75
CA GLU A 87 -7.21 -5.86 12.80
C GLU A 87 -7.59 -4.49 12.21
N ASP A 88 -6.67 -3.53 12.24
CA ASP A 88 -6.84 -2.19 11.68
C ASP A 88 -5.56 -1.70 10.99
N ALA A 89 -5.70 -0.74 10.07
CA ALA A 89 -4.58 -0.07 9.44
C ALA A 89 -4.81 1.45 9.35
N VAL A 90 -3.71 2.18 9.37
CA VAL A 90 -3.70 3.63 9.11
C VAL A 90 -2.80 3.99 7.92
N PHE A 91 -3.14 5.08 7.25
CA PHE A 91 -2.41 5.60 6.11
C PHE A 91 -1.74 6.93 6.50
N GLU A 92 -0.41 6.90 6.68
CA GLU A 92 0.39 8.05 7.13
C GLU A 92 1.22 8.68 6.00
N SER A 93 1.01 8.26 4.75
CA SER A 93 1.79 8.78 3.64
C SER A 93 1.64 10.29 3.49
N LYS A 94 2.78 10.99 3.43
CA LYS A 94 2.85 12.46 3.28
C LYS A 94 2.67 12.93 1.83
N SER A 95 2.40 12.03 0.89
CA SER A 95 2.19 12.38 -0.52
C SER A 95 0.89 13.17 -0.68
N LYS A 96 0.86 14.22 -1.51
CA LYS A 96 -0.38 14.95 -1.85
C LYS A 96 -1.44 14.05 -2.52
N ILE A 97 -1.02 12.90 -3.04
CA ILE A 97 -1.90 11.91 -3.67
C ILE A 97 -2.37 10.85 -2.66
N ALA A 98 -1.84 10.88 -1.42
CA ALA A 98 -2.22 9.97 -0.34
C ALA A 98 -3.73 9.98 -0.06
N ASP A 99 -4.35 11.17 -0.03
CA ASP A 99 -5.79 11.33 0.20
C ASP A 99 -6.65 10.59 -0.84
N LYS A 100 -6.29 10.74 -2.13
CA LYS A 100 -7.00 10.08 -3.22
C LYS A 100 -6.88 8.57 -3.07
N TYR A 101 -5.66 8.05 -2.92
CA TYR A 101 -5.43 6.61 -2.86
C TYR A 101 -5.97 5.97 -1.58
N ALA A 102 -5.84 6.63 -0.42
CA ALA A 102 -6.40 6.15 0.84
C ALA A 102 -7.92 5.93 0.69
N LYS A 103 -8.65 6.92 0.14
CA LYS A 103 -10.09 6.80 -0.10
C LYS A 103 -10.42 5.65 -1.06
N MET A 104 -9.66 5.51 -2.16
CA MET A 104 -9.86 4.42 -3.13
C MET A 104 -9.58 3.02 -2.54
N LEU A 105 -8.66 2.92 -1.59
CA LEU A 105 -8.36 1.67 -0.88
C LEU A 105 -9.37 1.34 0.23
N GLY A 106 -10.33 2.23 0.47
CA GLY A 106 -11.40 2.05 1.46
C GLY A 106 -11.09 2.64 2.84
N PHE A 107 -10.01 3.41 2.98
CA PHE A 107 -9.76 4.15 4.21
C PHE A 107 -10.77 5.29 4.36
N LYS A 108 -11.16 5.53 5.60
CA LYS A 108 -12.04 6.63 6.01
C LYS A 108 -11.23 7.65 6.77
N GLU A 109 -11.49 8.92 6.51
CA GLU A 109 -10.86 10.02 7.24
C GLU A 109 -11.55 10.19 8.60
N GLU A 110 -10.80 10.05 9.68
CA GLU A 110 -11.25 10.19 11.06
C GLU A 110 -10.19 10.97 11.85
N ASN A 111 -10.56 12.12 12.43
CA ASN A 111 -9.63 12.96 13.21
C ASN A 111 -8.32 13.34 12.48
N LYS A 112 -8.39 13.59 11.16
CA LYS A 112 -7.24 13.88 10.27
C LYS A 112 -6.30 12.70 10.02
N GLU A 113 -6.68 11.48 10.41
CA GLU A 113 -6.01 10.24 10.03
C GLU A 113 -6.91 9.42 9.10
N TYR A 114 -6.31 8.73 8.15
CA TYR A 114 -7.01 7.76 7.31
C TYR A 114 -6.93 6.38 7.97
N LYS A 115 -8.09 5.77 8.27
CA LYS A 115 -8.21 4.49 8.99
C LYS A 115 -9.07 3.49 8.23
N ILE A 116 -8.74 2.21 8.35
CA ILE A 116 -9.56 1.12 7.83
C ILE A 116 -9.58 -0.04 8.84
N VAL A 117 -10.72 -0.68 8.97
CA VAL A 117 -10.83 -1.96 9.68
C VAL A 117 -10.45 -3.06 8.70
N LEU A 118 -9.39 -3.80 9.03
CA LEU A 118 -8.90 -4.92 8.22
C LEU A 118 -9.66 -6.21 8.54
N LYS A 119 -10.07 -6.41 9.79
CA LYS A 119 -10.72 -7.65 10.22
C LYS A 119 -11.98 -7.96 9.43
N GLY A 120 -11.96 -9.05 8.68
CA GLY A 120 -13.07 -9.49 7.82
C GLY A 120 -13.19 -8.72 6.51
N LEU A 121 -12.21 -7.87 6.17
CA LEU A 121 -12.22 -7.05 4.95
C LEU A 121 -12.14 -7.91 3.70
N PHE A 122 -11.43 -9.04 3.76
CA PHE A 122 -11.26 -9.97 2.64
C PHE A 122 -12.06 -11.27 2.78
N ASP A 123 -12.80 -11.45 3.89
CA ASP A 123 -13.59 -12.66 4.18
C ASP A 123 -14.97 -12.70 3.49
N SER A 124 -15.45 -11.57 2.97
CA SER A 124 -16.79 -11.49 2.37
C SER A 124 -16.72 -11.22 0.86
N LYS A 125 -17.64 -11.84 0.09
CA LYS A 125 -17.85 -11.48 -1.32
C LYS A 125 -18.12 -9.97 -1.39
N CYS A 126 -17.46 -9.24 -2.29
CA CYS A 126 -17.64 -7.81 -2.51
C CYS A 126 -19.11 -7.40 -2.33
N LYS A 127 -19.44 -6.77 -1.21
CA LYS A 127 -20.75 -6.16 -0.98
C LYS A 127 -20.73 -4.78 -1.62
N HIS A 128 -20.86 -4.73 -2.95
CA HIS A 128 -21.25 -3.48 -3.59
C HIS A 128 -22.70 -3.21 -3.20
N GLU A 129 -22.91 -2.38 -2.17
CA GLU A 129 -24.17 -1.63 -2.12
C GLU A 129 -24.13 -0.64 -3.27
N CYS A 130 -24.64 -1.05 -4.44
CA CYS A 130 -25.09 -0.11 -5.45
C CYS A 130 -26.16 0.76 -4.78
N LYS A 131 -25.82 2.00 -4.48
CA LYS A 131 -26.77 3.08 -4.22
C LYS A 131 -26.77 4.02 -5.39
#